data_AF-A0A3G6IVI7-F1
#
_entry.id   AF-A0A3G6IVI7-F1
#
_cell.length_a   1.000
_cell.length_b   1.000
_cell.length_c   1.000
_cell.angle_alpha   90.00
_cell.angle_beta   90.00
_cell.angle_gamma   90.00
#
_symmetry.space_group_name_H-M   'P 1'
#
loop_
_entity.id
_entity.type
_entity.pdbx_description
1 polymer ?
#
loop_
_entity_poly.entity_id
_entity_poly.type
_entity_poly.pdbx_seq_one_letter_code
_entity_poly.pdbx_strand_id
1 'polypeptide(L)'
;MPPAQVRSAALIAAVQSLIGLGYALVLIIRGLMGKRDASIVYESDQANTAVGYGTAIFFIIVFGTVIFAAWRMQQGKRWGRGPVLMLELLLVPITIYMFKAGAWILGIVVGISAVAGLAMLFSAPAVEWASARFRR
;
A
#
# COMPACT_ATOMS: atom_id res chain seq x y z
N MET A 1 20.51 14.70 4.41
CA MET A 1 19.05 14.62 4.17
C MET A 1 18.79 13.58 3.08
N PRO A 2 17.67 12.84 3.09
CA PRO A 2 17.34 11.90 2.01
C PRO A 2 17.14 12.64 0.68
N PRO A 3 17.50 12.04 -0.47
CA PRO A 3 17.34 12.65 -1.78
C PRO A 3 15.86 12.87 -2.11
N ALA A 4 15.56 13.84 -2.98
CA ALA A 4 14.18 14.25 -3.30
C ALA A 4 13.31 13.09 -3.85
N GLN A 5 13.94 12.17 -4.58
CA GLN A 5 13.31 10.97 -5.13
C GLN A 5 12.80 10.03 -4.01
N VAL A 6 13.60 9.84 -2.97
CA VAL A 6 13.24 9.01 -1.80
C VAL A 6 12.08 9.63 -1.02
N ARG A 7 12.07 10.96 -0.88
CA ARG A 7 10.98 11.67 -0.22
C ARG A 7 9.67 11.59 -1.01
N SER A 8 9.75 11.73 -2.32
CA SER A 8 8.59 11.67 -3.22
C SER A 8 7.99 10.26 -3.25
N ALA A 9 8.83 9.22 -3.38
CA ALA A 9 8.36 7.83 -3.31
C ALA A 9 7.73 7.50 -1.95
N ALA A 10 8.32 7.97 -0.84
CA ALA A 10 7.71 7.79 0.48
C ALA A 10 6.35 8.49 0.60
N LEU A 11 6.17 9.65 -0.03
CA LEU A 11 4.89 10.35 -0.04
C LEU A 11 3.83 9.60 -0.87
N ILE A 12 4.20 9.11 -2.05
CA ILE A 12 3.32 8.31 -2.91
C ILE A 12 2.81 7.08 -2.15
N ALA A 13 3.74 6.29 -1.58
CA ALA A 13 3.40 5.10 -0.82
C ALA A 13 2.55 5.40 0.42
N ALA A 14 2.80 6.53 1.10
CA ALA A 14 1.98 6.95 2.24
C ALA A 14 0.55 7.28 1.81
N VAL A 15 0.36 7.99 0.69
CA VAL A 15 -0.97 8.32 0.14
C VAL A 15 -1.71 7.04 -0.27
N GLN A 16 -1.08 6.14 -1.02
CA GLN A 16 -1.68 4.85 -1.38
C GLN A 16 -2.07 4.04 -0.14
N SER A 17 -1.23 4.05 0.90
CA SER A 17 -1.49 3.34 2.15
C SER A 17 -2.65 3.94 2.94
N LEU A 18 -2.81 5.27 2.94
CA LEU A 18 -3.96 5.93 3.55
C LEU A 18 -5.27 5.50 2.88
N ILE A 19 -5.28 5.31 1.57
CA ILE A 19 -6.45 4.79 0.85
C ILE A 19 -6.77 3.36 1.31
N GLY A 20 -5.75 2.50 1.44
CA GLY A 20 -5.90 1.16 2.00
C GLY A 20 -6.47 1.15 3.41
N LEU A 21 -6.00 2.04 4.29
CA LEU A 21 -6.57 2.21 5.63
C LEU A 21 -8.01 2.74 5.61
N GLY A 22 -8.34 3.63 4.67
CA GLY A 22 -9.71 4.07 4.44
C GLY A 22 -10.63 2.90 4.09
N TYR A 23 -10.17 1.96 3.26
CA TYR A 23 -10.91 0.75 2.95
C TYR A 23 -11.08 -0.16 4.17
N ALA A 24 -10.05 -0.32 5.01
CA ALA A 24 -10.17 -1.06 6.27
C ALA A 24 -11.24 -0.46 7.19
N LEU A 25 -11.31 0.88 7.28
CA LEU A 25 -12.34 1.57 8.05
C LEU A 25 -13.74 1.30 7.49
N VAL A 26 -13.90 1.31 6.15
CA VAL A 26 -15.15 0.94 5.50
C VAL A 26 -15.57 -0.50 5.83
N LEU A 27 -14.63 -1.45 5.84
CA LEU A 27 -14.92 -2.84 6.23
C LEU A 27 -15.39 -2.94 7.68
N ILE A 28 -14.73 -2.24 8.61
CA ILE A 28 -15.13 -2.21 10.03
C ILE A 28 -16.53 -1.61 10.17
N ILE A 29 -16.79 -0.45 9.56
CA ILE A 29 -18.10 0.22 9.63
C ILE A 29 -19.19 -0.68 9.01
N ARG A 30 -18.92 -1.35 7.89
CA ARG A 30 -19.85 -2.30 7.28
C ARG A 30 -20.16 -3.48 8.20
N GLY A 31 -19.13 -4.04 8.84
CA GLY A 31 -19.28 -5.09 9.84
C GLY A 31 -20.12 -4.66 11.05
N LEU A 32 -19.92 -3.43 11.54
CA LEU A 32 -20.68 -2.87 12.65
C LEU A 32 -22.14 -2.52 12.28
N MET A 33 -22.37 -2.07 11.05
CA MET A 33 -23.72 -1.73 10.54
C MET A 33 -24.54 -2.95 10.11
N GLY A 34 -23.98 -4.17 10.16
CA GLY A 34 -24.68 -5.39 9.77
C GLY A 34 -25.13 -5.43 8.31
N LYS A 35 -24.51 -4.63 7.42
CA LYS A 35 -24.86 -4.61 6.00
C LYS A 35 -24.37 -5.91 5.33
N ARG A 36 -25.31 -6.81 5.04
CA ARG A 36 -25.09 -8.12 4.42
C ARG A 36 -24.87 -7.99 2.91
N ASP A 37 -23.82 -8.59 2.37
CA ASP A 37 -23.66 -8.75 0.92
C ASP A 37 -24.49 -9.95 0.44
N ALA A 38 -25.57 -9.69 -0.29
CA ALA A 38 -26.45 -10.71 -0.87
C ALA A 38 -25.83 -11.46 -2.08
N SER A 39 -24.61 -11.11 -2.50
CA SER A 39 -23.97 -11.66 -3.71
C SER A 39 -22.97 -12.79 -3.48
N ILE A 40 -22.75 -13.20 -2.23
CA ILE A 40 -21.79 -14.27 -1.91
C ILE A 40 -22.54 -15.47 -1.34
N VAL A 41 -22.44 -16.60 -2.05
CA VAL A 41 -22.92 -17.91 -1.61
C VAL A 41 -22.03 -18.34 -0.44
N TYR A 42 -22.59 -18.40 0.76
CA TYR A 42 -21.90 -18.91 1.96
C TYR A 42 -22.59 -20.16 2.48
N GLU A 43 -21.78 -21.06 3.05
CA GLU A 43 -22.22 -22.27 3.74
C GLU A 43 -22.81 -21.97 5.14
N SER A 44 -22.51 -20.79 5.73
CA SER A 44 -23.07 -20.34 7.02
C SER A 44 -22.96 -18.83 7.28
N ASP A 45 -23.89 -18.29 8.07
CA ASP A 45 -24.10 -16.86 8.40
C ASP A 45 -22.94 -16.19 9.16
N GLN A 46 -22.03 -16.98 9.76
CA GLN A 46 -20.90 -16.53 10.58
C GLN A 46 -19.63 -16.24 9.76
N ALA A 47 -19.55 -16.74 8.52
CA ALA A 47 -18.35 -16.62 7.69
C ALA A 47 -18.14 -15.20 7.13
N ASN A 48 -19.22 -14.47 6.86
CA ASN A 48 -19.18 -13.14 6.25
C ASN A 48 -18.51 -12.10 7.17
N THR A 49 -18.88 -12.10 8.46
CA THR A 49 -18.37 -11.16 9.45
C THR A 49 -16.91 -11.43 9.81
N ALA A 50 -16.52 -12.70 9.93
CA ALA A 50 -15.15 -13.10 10.27
C ALA A 50 -14.14 -12.69 9.18
N VAL A 51 -14.49 -12.83 7.89
CA VAL A 51 -13.62 -12.45 6.78
C VAL A 51 -13.49 -10.93 6.65
N GLY A 52 -14.58 -10.18 6.89
CA GLY A 52 -14.56 -8.70 6.86
C GLY A 52 -13.64 -8.10 7.92
N TYR A 53 -13.77 -8.54 9.18
CA TYR A 53 -12.89 -8.07 10.26
C TYR A 53 -11.44 -8.54 10.09
N GLY A 54 -11.22 -9.79 9.66
CA GLY A 54 -9.89 -10.31 9.40
C GLY A 54 -9.15 -9.53 8.31
N THR A 55 -9.85 -9.19 7.23
CA THR A 55 -9.31 -8.37 6.14
C THR A 55 -9.00 -6.95 6.63
N ALA A 56 -9.86 -6.34 7.44
CA ALA A 56 -9.61 -5.00 7.99
C ALA A 56 -8.36 -4.96 8.87
N ILE A 57 -8.19 -5.92 9.79
CA ILE A 57 -7.01 -6.02 10.65
C ILE A 57 -5.75 -6.19 9.81
N PHE A 58 -5.79 -7.08 8.80
CA PHE A 58 -4.67 -7.28 7.88
C PHE A 58 -4.28 -5.97 7.19
N PHE A 59 -5.26 -5.22 6.66
CA PHE A 59 -5.02 -3.94 6.01
C PHE A 59 -4.40 -2.92 6.98
N ILE A 60 -4.90 -2.83 8.22
CA ILE A 60 -4.35 -1.94 9.24
C ILE A 60 -2.88 -2.24 9.51
N ILE A 61 -2.53 -3.52 9.68
CA ILE A 61 -1.15 -3.94 9.95
C ILE A 61 -0.24 -3.62 8.76
N VAL A 62 -0.65 -4.03 7.54
CA VAL A 62 0.17 -3.85 6.34
C VAL A 62 0.34 -2.36 6.01
N PHE A 63 -0.75 -1.64 5.80
CA PHE A 63 -0.69 -0.23 5.38
C PHE A 63 -0.18 0.68 6.51
N GLY A 64 -0.46 0.37 7.77
CA GLY A 64 0.13 1.05 8.91
C GLY A 64 1.65 0.90 8.96
N THR A 65 2.17 -0.31 8.66
CA THR A 65 3.61 -0.56 8.58
C THR A 65 4.26 0.25 7.45
N VAL A 66 3.61 0.36 6.29
CA VAL A 66 4.16 1.14 5.17
C VAL A 66 4.16 2.64 5.47
N ILE A 67 3.10 3.18 6.09
CA ILE A 67 3.09 4.59 6.52
C ILE A 67 4.22 4.86 7.52
N PHE A 68 4.40 3.96 8.50
CA PHE A 68 5.49 4.06 9.46
C PHE A 68 6.86 4.01 8.75
N ALA A 69 7.03 3.12 7.78
CA ALA A 69 8.24 3.00 6.98
C ALA A 69 8.52 4.26 6.15
N ALA A 70 7.49 4.82 5.50
CA ALA A 70 7.57 6.07 4.75
C ALA A 70 7.98 7.25 5.65
N TRP A 71 7.40 7.37 6.85
CA TRP A 71 7.78 8.39 7.82
C TRP A 71 9.25 8.26 8.25
N ARG A 72 9.72 7.02 8.49
CA ARG A 72 11.12 6.74 8.82
C ARG A 72 12.07 7.06 7.65
N MET A 73 11.65 6.84 6.40
CA MET A 73 12.42 7.25 5.22
C MET A 73 12.57 8.77 5.15
N GLN A 74 11.51 9.54 5.46
CA GLN A 74 11.60 11.00 5.52
C GLN A 74 12.56 11.49 6.60
N GLN A 75 12.67 10.78 7.74
CA GLN A 75 13.68 11.04 8.78
C GLN A 75 15.11 10.64 8.37
N GLY A 76 15.33 10.16 7.14
CA GLY A 76 16.64 9.72 6.66
C GLY A 76 17.03 8.30 7.09
N LYS A 77 16.12 7.53 7.68
CA LYS A 77 16.36 6.13 8.06
C LYS A 77 16.10 5.20 6.87
N ARG A 78 17.14 4.53 6.40
CA ARG A 78 17.14 3.67 5.20
C ARG A 78 16.31 2.40 5.32
N TRP A 79 16.06 1.93 6.56
CA TRP A 79 15.30 0.71 6.83
C TRP A 79 13.88 0.74 6.27
N GLY A 80 13.24 1.91 6.21
CA GLY A 80 11.87 2.04 5.68
C GLY A 80 11.75 1.77 4.18
N ARG A 81 12.87 1.67 3.45
CA ARG A 81 12.88 1.45 2.01
C ARG A 81 12.32 0.08 1.61
N GLY A 82 12.53 -0.96 2.43
CA GLY A 82 12.05 -2.32 2.16
C GLY A 82 10.53 -2.40 2.06
N PRO A 83 9.78 -2.03 3.12
CA PRO A 83 8.32 -2.06 3.10
C PRO A 83 7.69 -1.20 1.99
N VAL A 84 8.24 -0.01 1.74
CA VAL A 84 7.77 0.88 0.67
C VAL A 84 7.99 0.25 -0.71
N LEU A 85 9.18 -0.30 -0.97
CA LEU A 85 9.45 -1.02 -2.22
C LEU A 85 8.52 -2.22 -2.42
N MET A 86 8.27 -2.99 -1.36
CA MET A 86 7.36 -4.14 -1.43
C MET A 86 5.94 -3.72 -1.76
N LEU A 87 5.44 -2.62 -1.19
CA LEU A 87 4.11 -2.10 -1.52
C LEU A 87 4.03 -1.69 -2.99
N GLU A 88 4.96 -0.88 -3.47
CA GLU A 88 4.93 -0.40 -4.85
C GLU A 88 5.05 -1.55 -5.85
N LEU A 89 5.89 -2.55 -5.55
CA LEU A 89 6.01 -3.77 -6.35
C LEU A 89 4.72 -4.61 -6.33
N LEU A 90 4.02 -4.67 -5.20
CA LEU A 90 2.75 -5.37 -5.06
C LEU A 90 1.60 -4.65 -5.79
N LEU A 91 1.61 -3.33 -5.85
CA LEU A 91 0.57 -2.55 -6.52
C LEU A 91 0.59 -2.72 -8.04
N VAL A 92 1.77 -2.98 -8.64
CA VAL A 92 1.89 -3.23 -10.08
C VAL A 92 1.00 -4.39 -10.55
N PRO A 93 1.10 -5.64 -10.03
CA PRO A 93 0.21 -6.72 -10.44
C PRO A 93 -1.25 -6.49 -10.00
N ILE A 94 -1.51 -5.72 -8.92
CA ILE A 94 -2.87 -5.37 -8.51
C ILE A 94 -3.61 -4.59 -9.62
N THR A 95 -2.89 -3.76 -10.39
CA THR A 95 -3.52 -2.97 -11.47
C THR A 95 -4.15 -3.86 -12.56
N ILE A 96 -3.60 -5.06 -12.80
CA ILE A 96 -4.17 -6.04 -13.74
C ILE A 96 -5.58 -6.44 -13.30
N TYR A 97 -5.79 -6.65 -12.00
CA TYR A 97 -7.11 -6.96 -11.45
C TYR A 97 -8.07 -5.78 -11.55
N MET A 98 -7.57 -4.54 -11.40
CA MET A 98 -8.39 -3.33 -11.55
C MET A 98 -8.90 -3.18 -12.99
N PHE A 99 -8.04 -3.45 -13.98
CA PHE A 99 -8.44 -3.46 -15.39
C PHE A 99 -9.46 -4.56 -15.68
N LYS A 100 -9.23 -5.78 -15.17
CA LYS A 100 -10.19 -6.89 -15.31
C LYS A 100 -11.54 -6.60 -14.66
N ALA A 101 -11.55 -5.85 -13.56
CA ALA A 101 -12.77 -5.42 -12.87
C ALA A 101 -13.47 -4.22 -13.56
N GLY A 102 -12.95 -3.71 -14.68
CA GLY A 102 -13.52 -2.56 -15.40
C GLY A 102 -13.19 -1.20 -14.76
N ALA A 103 -12.36 -1.16 -13.73
CA ALA A 103 -11.94 0.07 -13.04
C ALA A 103 -10.73 0.71 -13.73
N TRP A 104 -10.84 1.00 -15.03
CA TRP A 104 -9.73 1.43 -15.89
C TRP A 104 -8.99 2.67 -15.37
N ILE A 105 -9.74 3.71 -14.99
CA ILE A 105 -9.16 4.97 -14.50
C ILE A 105 -8.34 4.73 -13.24
N LEU A 106 -8.88 3.95 -12.30
CA LEU A 106 -8.19 3.62 -11.05
C LEU A 106 -6.94 2.76 -11.33
N GLY A 107 -7.05 1.79 -12.23
CA GLY A 107 -5.92 0.95 -12.66
C GLY A 107 -4.78 1.78 -13.25
N ILE A 108 -5.10 2.78 -14.09
CA ILE A 108 -4.10 3.69 -14.66
C ILE A 108 -3.44 4.56 -13.58
N VAL A 109 -4.25 5.19 -12.72
CA VAL A 109 -3.73 6.09 -11.66
C VAL A 109 -2.82 5.32 -10.70
N VAL A 110 -3.27 4.16 -10.23
CA VAL A 110 -2.48 3.31 -9.33
C VAL A 110 -1.22 2.81 -10.05
N GLY A 111 -1.35 2.32 -11.28
CA GLY A 111 -0.23 1.77 -12.05
C GLY A 111 0.86 2.80 -12.32
N ILE A 112 0.48 4.00 -12.76
CA ILE A 112 1.44 5.10 -12.97
C ILE A 112 2.10 5.49 -11.66
N SER A 113 1.32 5.64 -10.57
CA SER A 113 1.89 6.01 -9.27
C SER A 113 2.89 4.96 -8.76
N ALA A 114 2.59 3.67 -8.94
CA ALA A 114 3.43 2.57 -8.50
C ALA A 114 4.72 2.45 -9.29
N VAL A 115 4.63 2.55 -10.62
CA VAL A 115 5.81 2.56 -11.49
C VAL A 115 6.68 3.78 -11.21
N ALA A 116 6.08 4.96 -11.00
CA ALA A 116 6.82 6.16 -10.63
C ALA A 116 7.53 6.01 -9.27
N GLY A 117 6.85 5.47 -8.26
CA GLY A 117 7.43 5.17 -6.95
C GLY A 117 8.65 4.22 -7.06
N LEU A 118 8.51 3.13 -7.81
CA LEU A 118 9.61 2.20 -8.08
C LEU A 118 10.77 2.88 -8.81
N ALA A 119 10.49 3.64 -9.88
CA ALA A 119 11.52 4.35 -10.64
C ALA A 119 12.30 5.34 -9.77
N MET A 120 11.60 6.07 -8.91
CA MET A 120 12.23 6.98 -7.93
C MET A 120 13.11 6.23 -6.93
N LEU A 121 12.67 5.07 -6.45
CA LEU A 121 13.44 4.26 -5.50
C LEU A 121 14.66 3.61 -6.17
N PHE A 122 14.55 3.17 -7.41
CA PHE A 122 15.66 2.59 -8.18
C PHE A 122 16.59 3.63 -8.82
N SER A 123 16.27 4.92 -8.75
CA SER A 123 17.13 5.98 -9.28
C SER A 123 18.54 5.99 -8.66
N ALA A 124 19.54 6.38 -9.45
CA ALA A 124 20.94 6.43 -9.01
C ALA A 124 21.15 7.20 -7.68
N PRO A 125 20.54 8.39 -7.45
CA PRO A 125 20.65 9.09 -6.17
C PRO A 125 20.06 8.30 -4.99
N ALA A 126 18.97 7.56 -5.22
CA ALA A 126 18.34 6.76 -4.19
C ALA A 126 19.15 5.50 -3.85
N VAL A 127 19.78 4.88 -4.86
CA VAL A 127 20.66 3.71 -4.69
C VAL A 127 21.97 4.12 -4.02
N GLU A 128 22.57 5.25 -4.41
CA GLU A 128 23.77 5.80 -3.77
C GLU A 128 23.50 6.19 -2.32
N TRP A 129 22.34 6.82 -2.06
CA TRP A 129 21.90 7.06 -0.69
C TRP A 129 21.74 5.75 0.09
N ALA A 130 21.27 4.67 -0.52
CA ALA A 130 21.17 3.38 0.17
C ALA A 130 22.57 2.77 0.45
N SER A 131 23.45 2.77 -0.56
CA SER A 131 24.75 2.08 -0.56
C SER A 131 25.85 2.81 0.24
N ALA A 132 25.72 4.11 0.49
CA ALA A 132 26.67 4.89 1.29
C ALA A 132 26.89 4.36 2.74
N ARG A 133 26.15 3.32 3.17
CA ARG A 133 26.34 2.63 4.46
C ARG A 133 27.43 1.56 4.39
N PHE A 134 27.61 0.93 3.23
CA PHE A 134 28.57 -0.16 3.01
C PHE A 134 29.96 0.34 2.61
N ARG A 135 30.12 1.65 2.40
CA ARG A 135 31.40 2.29 2.09
C ARG A 135 32.25 2.58 3.34
N ARG A 136 32.10 1.78 4.40
CA ARG A 136 32.88 1.84 5.65
C ARG A 136 33.73 0.60 5.78
#